data_AF-A0A370F2G9-F1
#
_entry.id   AF-A0A370F2G9-F1
#
_cell.length_a   1.000
_cell.length_b   1.000
_cell.length_c   1.000
_cell.angle_alpha   90.00
_cell.angle_beta   90.00
_cell.angle_gamma   90.00
#
_symmetry.space_group_name_H-M   'P 1'
#
loop_
_entity.id
_entity.type
_entity.pdbx_description
1 polymer ?
#
loop_
_entity_poly.entity_id
_entity_poly.type
_entity_poly.pdbx_seq_one_letter_code
_entity_poly.pdbx_strand_id
1 'polypeptide(L)'
;MPAGSAGTGLAGIPHGKIFRTGYNWFTGDGMVHGVRLGDGQALWYRNRWVDSEATSATLQRLAPSERGRSPLHGPSANTNVIGFTGKTLALVEGGLACVELSEELDTVDVCDFDGTVRGGYTAHPSGDPETGELHAVSYHFGWETPCSTT
;
A
#
# COMPACT_ATOMS: atom_id res chain seq x y z
N MET A 1 -18.88 11.58 -17.46
CA MET A 1 -19.19 10.93 -16.16
C MET A 1 -18.45 9.59 -16.16
N PRO A 2 -17.39 9.33 -15.39
CA PRO A 2 -16.96 7.95 -15.20
C PRO A 2 -17.89 7.32 -14.15
N ALA A 3 -18.44 6.17 -14.50
CA ALA A 3 -19.31 5.36 -13.67
C ALA A 3 -18.49 4.52 -12.68
N GLY A 4 -18.97 4.45 -11.44
CA GLY A 4 -18.58 3.43 -10.45
C GLY A 4 -17.52 3.89 -9.45
N SER A 5 -17.95 4.37 -8.29
CA SER A 5 -17.07 4.44 -7.13
C SER A 5 -16.87 3.02 -6.59
N ALA A 6 -15.63 2.51 -6.63
CA ALA A 6 -15.27 1.31 -5.89
C ALA A 6 -14.98 1.69 -4.44
N GLY A 7 -15.65 1.04 -3.49
CA GLY A 7 -15.28 1.14 -2.08
C GLY A 7 -14.14 0.16 -1.82
N THR A 8 -12.96 0.67 -1.44
CA THR A 8 -11.80 -0.16 -1.12
C THR A 8 -11.42 0.02 0.34
N GLY A 9 -11.18 -1.08 1.04
CA GLY A 9 -10.68 -1.10 2.43
C GLY A 9 -9.51 -2.06 2.58
N LEU A 10 -8.60 -1.76 3.51
CA LEU A 10 -7.47 -2.62 3.88
C LEU A 10 -7.65 -3.16 5.29
N ALA A 11 -7.16 -4.37 5.51
CA ALA A 11 -6.94 -4.92 6.84
C ALA A 11 -5.55 -5.58 6.91
N GLY A 12 -4.87 -5.41 8.04
CA GLY A 12 -3.71 -6.22 8.40
C GLY A 12 -4.17 -7.60 8.88
N ILE A 13 -3.94 -8.63 8.07
CA ILE A 13 -4.40 -9.99 8.33
C ILE A 13 -3.16 -10.91 8.37
N PRO A 14 -2.96 -11.67 9.46
CA PRO A 14 -1.82 -12.57 9.53
C PRO A 14 -1.98 -13.73 8.54
N HIS A 15 -0.90 -14.05 7.83
CA HIS A 15 -0.78 -15.31 7.10
C HIS A 15 0.02 -16.33 7.93
N GLY A 16 -0.54 -17.53 8.18
CA GLY A 16 0.19 -18.68 8.74
C GLY A 16 -0.04 -18.93 10.24
N LYS A 17 0.89 -19.64 10.90
CA LYS A 17 0.78 -20.00 12.33
C LYS A 17 0.89 -18.75 13.20
N ILE A 18 -0.26 -18.32 13.75
CA ILE A 18 -0.31 -17.26 14.74
C ILE A 18 0.26 -17.81 16.06
N PHE A 19 1.45 -17.35 16.45
CA PHE A 19 1.88 -17.47 17.83
C PHE A 19 1.05 -16.47 18.64
N ARG A 20 0.14 -16.98 19.47
CA ARG A 20 -0.84 -16.19 20.25
C ARG A 20 -0.22 -15.13 21.16
N THR A 21 1.10 -15.20 21.37
CA THR A 21 1.91 -14.25 22.14
C THR A 21 2.85 -13.50 21.18
N GLY A 22 2.65 -12.19 21.01
CA GLY A 22 3.60 -11.31 20.31
C GLY A 22 3.18 -10.77 18.93
N TYR A 23 2.00 -11.14 18.42
CA TYR A 23 1.49 -10.55 17.17
C TYR A 23 0.98 -9.13 17.37
N ASN A 24 1.44 -8.19 16.53
CA ASN A 24 0.88 -6.86 16.42
C ASN A 24 0.04 -6.77 15.13
N TRP A 25 -1.19 -6.30 15.24
CA TRP A 25 -2.13 -6.14 14.12
C TRP A 25 -1.66 -5.13 13.06
N PHE A 26 -0.78 -4.19 13.41
CA PHE A 26 -0.12 -3.28 12.46
C PHE A 26 0.99 -3.95 11.63
N THR A 27 1.48 -5.13 12.02
CA THR A 27 2.57 -5.82 11.33
C THR A 27 2.10 -7.01 10.49
N GLY A 28 0.78 -7.19 10.33
CA GLY A 28 0.22 -8.24 9.46
C GLY A 28 0.34 -7.90 7.98
N ASP A 29 0.24 -8.92 7.12
CA ASP A 29 0.15 -8.73 5.68
C ASP A 29 -1.14 -7.97 5.32
N GLY A 30 -1.04 -7.06 4.34
CA GLY A 30 -2.18 -6.32 3.84
C GLY A 30 -3.07 -7.14 2.92
N MET A 31 -4.39 -7.11 3.18
CA MET A 31 -5.40 -7.61 2.25
C MET A 31 -6.37 -6.47 1.88
N VAL A 32 -6.47 -6.18 0.59
CA VAL A 32 -7.46 -5.24 0.06
C VAL A 32 -8.77 -5.94 -0.19
N HIS A 33 -9.85 -5.24 0.12
CA HIS A 33 -11.22 -5.61 -0.22
C HIS A 33 -11.79 -4.52 -1.10
N GLY A 34 -12.38 -4.89 -2.24
CA GLY A 34 -13.06 -3.95 -3.12
C GLY A 34 -14.48 -4.39 -3.42
N VAL A 35 -15.35 -3.40 -3.58
CA VAL A 35 -16.71 -3.58 -4.10
C VAL A 35 -16.88 -2.63 -5.27
N ARG A 36 -17.18 -3.14 -6.47
CA ARG A 36 -17.52 -2.31 -7.62
C ARG A 36 -19.03 -2.11 -7.67
N LEU A 37 -19.45 -0.86 -7.66
CA LEU A 37 -20.84 -0.47 -7.77
C LEU A 37 -21.12 0.10 -9.17
N GLY A 38 -22.29 -0.19 -9.72
CA GLY A 38 -22.76 0.34 -10.99
C GLY A 38 -24.26 0.13 -11.14
N ASP A 39 -24.97 1.12 -11.67
CA ASP A 39 -26.43 1.06 -11.90
C ASP A 39 -27.25 0.63 -10.68
N GLY A 40 -26.83 1.10 -9.48
CA GLY A 40 -27.48 0.76 -8.21
C GLY A 40 -27.22 -0.66 -7.71
N GLN A 41 -26.30 -1.40 -8.34
CA GLN A 41 -25.96 -2.78 -8.00
C GLN A 41 -24.49 -2.93 -7.60
N ALA A 42 -24.21 -3.93 -6.75
CA ALA A 42 -22.86 -4.44 -6.55
C ALA A 42 -22.52 -5.41 -7.67
N LEU A 43 -21.65 -4.96 -8.59
CA LEU A 43 -21.22 -5.72 -9.75
C LEU A 43 -20.26 -6.84 -9.35
N TRP A 44 -19.39 -6.59 -8.37
CA TRP A 44 -18.56 -7.61 -7.76
C TRP A 44 -18.07 -7.19 -6.37
N TYR A 45 -17.70 -8.21 -5.59
CA TYR A 45 -16.83 -8.10 -4.42
C TYR A 45 -15.57 -8.94 -4.67
N ARG A 46 -14.41 -8.40 -4.30
CA ARG A 46 -13.12 -9.09 -4.40
C ARG A 46 -12.28 -8.79 -3.18
N ASN A 47 -11.45 -9.75 -2.80
CA ASN A 47 -10.33 -9.51 -1.92
C ASN A 47 -9.04 -10.05 -2.54
N ARG A 48 -7.94 -9.36 -2.29
CA ARG A 48 -6.60 -9.70 -2.77
C ARG A 48 -5.59 -9.38 -1.68
N TRP A 49 -4.63 -10.27 -1.50
CA TRP A 49 -3.42 -9.95 -0.76
C TRP A 49 -2.62 -8.93 -1.55
N VAL A 50 -2.12 -7.91 -0.87
CA VAL A 50 -1.09 -7.03 -1.43
C VAL A 50 0.21 -7.83 -1.41
N ASP A 51 0.89 -7.91 -2.54
CA ASP A 51 2.10 -8.72 -2.66
C ASP A 51 3.31 -7.98 -2.05
N SER A 52 4.03 -8.70 -1.20
CA SER A 52 5.36 -8.36 -0.69
C SER A 52 6.24 -9.60 -0.84
N GLU A 53 7.55 -9.48 -0.61
CA GLU A 53 8.45 -10.64 -0.61
C GLU A 53 7.93 -11.78 0.30
N ALA A 54 7.45 -11.44 1.51
CA ALA A 54 6.94 -12.41 2.47
C ALA A 54 5.62 -13.07 2.01
N THR A 55 4.65 -12.24 1.60
CA THR A 55 3.32 -12.72 1.19
C THR A 55 3.43 -13.58 -0.08
N SER A 56 4.23 -13.15 -1.06
CA SER A 56 4.39 -13.85 -2.33
C SER A 56 5.21 -15.13 -2.21
N ALA A 57 6.23 -15.17 -1.34
CA ALA A 57 6.93 -16.42 -1.03
C ALA A 57 5.98 -17.49 -0.47
N THR A 58 5.04 -17.07 0.38
CA THR A 58 4.07 -17.99 0.99
C THR A 58 2.99 -18.43 -0.01
N LEU A 59 2.52 -17.51 -0.87
CA LEU A 59 1.48 -17.78 -1.87
C LEU A 59 2.04 -18.36 -3.18
N GLN A 60 3.35 -18.55 -3.28
CA GLN A 60 4.05 -19.02 -4.49
C GLN A 60 3.78 -18.13 -5.71
N ARG A 61 3.91 -16.81 -5.50
CA ARG A 61 3.71 -15.76 -6.52
C ARG A 61 4.98 -14.96 -6.72
N LEU A 62 5.00 -14.17 -7.78
CA LEU A 62 6.03 -13.15 -7.98
C LEU A 62 5.64 -11.89 -7.20
N ALA A 63 6.59 -11.33 -6.45
CA ALA A 63 6.46 -10.01 -5.84
C ALA A 63 7.19 -8.96 -6.70
N PRO A 64 6.69 -7.72 -6.76
CA PRO A 64 7.50 -6.61 -7.25
C PRO A 64 8.69 -6.37 -6.31
N SER A 65 9.80 -5.88 -6.86
CA SER A 65 11.01 -5.61 -6.06
C SER A 65 10.93 -4.22 -5.44
N GLU A 66 10.95 -4.17 -4.10
CA GLU A 66 11.08 -2.90 -3.36
C GLU A 66 12.52 -2.35 -3.36
N ARG A 67 13.50 -3.16 -3.79
CA ARG A 67 14.92 -2.85 -3.68
C ARG A 67 15.27 -1.59 -4.48
N GLY A 68 15.79 -0.58 -3.77
CA GLY A 68 16.16 0.70 -4.37
C GLY A 68 14.99 1.66 -4.59
N ARG A 69 13.75 1.25 -4.29
CA ARG A 69 12.55 2.10 -4.29
C ARG A 69 12.23 2.64 -2.89
N SER A 70 12.56 1.87 -1.85
CA SER A 70 12.58 2.32 -0.44
C SER A 70 13.84 1.80 0.27
N PRO A 71 14.36 2.52 1.30
CA PRO A 71 15.40 2.01 2.18
C PRO A 71 14.92 0.90 3.14
N LEU A 72 13.60 0.74 3.31
CA LEU A 72 13.01 -0.30 4.15
C LEU A 72 12.30 -1.35 3.30
N HIS A 73 12.29 -2.58 3.82
CA HIS A 73 11.62 -3.75 3.25
C HIS A 73 10.86 -4.46 4.36
N GLY A 74 9.66 -4.96 4.07
CA GLY A 74 8.80 -5.48 5.14
C GLY A 74 7.51 -6.13 4.66
N PRO A 75 6.53 -6.28 5.58
CA PRO A 75 5.23 -6.88 5.26
C PRO A 75 4.46 -6.01 4.27
N SER A 76 3.48 -6.61 3.58
CA SER A 76 2.73 -5.91 2.54
C SER A 76 1.86 -4.77 3.06
N ALA A 77 1.51 -3.85 2.17
CA ALA A 77 0.84 -2.62 2.55
C ALA A 77 -0.56 -2.84 3.14
N ASN A 78 -0.76 -2.43 4.40
CA ASN A 78 -1.93 -2.83 5.19
C ASN A 78 -2.74 -1.68 5.83
N THR A 79 -2.35 -0.42 5.62
CA THR A 79 -2.90 0.70 6.40
C THR A 79 -3.99 1.48 5.66
N ASN A 80 -3.78 1.87 4.40
CA ASN A 80 -4.75 2.70 3.66
C ASN A 80 -4.74 2.45 2.14
N VAL A 81 -5.85 2.72 1.46
CA VAL A 81 -5.94 2.70 -0.01
C VAL A 81 -6.45 4.04 -0.50
N ILE A 82 -5.78 4.60 -1.52
CA ILE A 82 -6.20 5.85 -2.16
C ILE A 82 -6.27 5.69 -3.67
N GLY A 83 -7.04 6.55 -4.32
CA GLY A 83 -6.94 6.80 -5.75
C GLY A 83 -6.09 8.06 -6.01
N PHE A 84 -5.10 7.98 -6.88
CA PHE A 84 -4.30 9.14 -7.29
C PHE A 84 -3.86 9.00 -8.76
N THR A 85 -4.08 10.05 -9.56
CA THR A 85 -3.67 10.09 -10.99
C THR A 85 -4.08 8.86 -11.82
N GLY A 86 -5.29 8.32 -11.57
CA GLY A 86 -5.79 7.12 -12.26
C GLY A 86 -5.24 5.78 -11.73
N LYS A 87 -4.42 5.80 -10.69
CA LYS A 87 -3.88 4.61 -10.01
C LYS A 87 -4.63 4.35 -8.71
N THR A 88 -4.73 3.09 -8.33
CA THR A 88 -5.14 2.68 -6.99
C THR A 88 -3.87 2.32 -6.23
N LEU A 89 -3.61 2.98 -5.10
CA LEU A 89 -2.40 2.77 -4.31
C LEU A 89 -2.76 2.20 -2.95
N ALA A 90 -2.09 1.13 -2.53
CA ALA A 90 -2.09 0.62 -1.16
C ALA A 90 -0.87 1.17 -0.41
N LEU A 91 -1.08 1.58 0.84
CA LEU A 91 -0.13 2.30 1.66
C LEU A 91 0.04 1.65 3.03
N VAL A 92 1.22 1.84 3.60
CA VAL A 92 1.60 1.37 4.93
C VAL A 92 2.46 2.41 5.62
N GLU A 93 2.21 2.57 6.92
CA GLU A 93 3.01 3.48 7.74
C GLU A 93 4.42 2.96 7.95
N GLY A 94 5.35 3.87 8.25
CA GLY A 94 6.69 3.48 8.67
C GLY A 94 7.69 3.24 7.54
N GLY A 95 7.29 3.45 6.29
CA GLY A 95 8.20 3.85 5.24
C GLY A 95 8.59 2.80 4.21
N LEU A 96 7.77 1.78 4.02
CA LEU A 96 7.79 0.98 2.80
C LEU A 96 7.26 1.80 1.63
N ALA A 97 7.60 1.38 0.42
CA ALA A 97 7.10 2.05 -0.78
C ALA A 97 5.60 1.75 -0.98
N CYS A 98 4.90 2.66 -1.64
CA CYS A 98 3.48 2.44 -1.97
C CYS A 98 3.35 1.30 -2.98
N VAL A 99 2.20 0.63 -3.01
CA VAL A 99 1.95 -0.47 -3.96
C VAL A 99 0.82 -0.09 -4.90
N GLU A 100 1.05 -0.19 -6.21
CA GLU A 100 0.03 0.02 -7.23
C GLU A 100 -0.82 -1.24 -7.42
N LEU A 101 -2.13 -1.06 -7.49
CA LEU A 101 -3.11 -2.11 -7.69
C LEU A 101 -3.88 -1.87 -9.00
N SER A 102 -4.18 -2.97 -9.68
CA SER A 102 -5.08 -3.00 -10.84
C SER A 102 -6.55 -2.79 -10.44
N GLU A 103 -7.45 -2.61 -11.42
CA GLU A 103 -8.90 -2.58 -11.18
C GLU A 103 -9.43 -3.89 -10.57
N GLU A 104 -8.72 -4.99 -10.82
CA GLU A 104 -8.98 -6.32 -10.26
C GLU A 104 -8.42 -6.51 -8.85
N LEU A 105 -7.72 -5.50 -8.32
CA LEU A 105 -6.99 -5.48 -7.05
C LEU A 105 -5.72 -6.34 -7.01
N ASP A 106 -5.26 -6.83 -8.16
CA ASP A 106 -3.99 -7.54 -8.26
C ASP A 106 -2.83 -6.53 -8.16
N THR A 107 -1.75 -6.91 -7.46
CA THR A 107 -0.53 -6.10 -7.32
C THR A 107 0.15 -5.93 -8.67
N VAL A 108 0.39 -4.67 -9.06
CA VAL A 108 1.03 -4.33 -10.35
C VAL A 108 2.53 -4.14 -10.16
N ASP A 109 2.92 -3.14 -9.36
CA ASP A 109 4.31 -2.84 -9.01
C ASP A 109 4.35 -1.97 -7.75
N VAL A 110 5.55 -1.70 -7.26
CA VAL A 110 5.83 -0.69 -6.26
C VAL A 110 5.85 0.71 -6.91
N CYS A 111 5.22 1.69 -6.27
CA CYS A 111 5.14 3.08 -6.69
C CYS A 111 6.07 3.96 -5.83
N ASP A 112 7.08 4.53 -6.49
CA ASP A 112 8.03 5.51 -5.94
C ASP A 112 7.88 6.90 -6.60
N PHE A 113 6.72 7.12 -7.26
CA PHE A 113 6.37 8.36 -7.95
C PHE A 113 7.45 8.81 -8.94
N ASP A 114 7.79 7.94 -9.89
CA ASP A 114 8.86 8.17 -10.89
C ASP A 114 10.23 8.48 -10.25
N GLY A 115 10.49 7.85 -9.10
CA GLY A 115 11.73 7.99 -8.35
C GLY A 115 11.88 9.30 -7.57
N THR A 116 10.81 10.10 -7.47
CA THR A 116 10.78 11.34 -6.68
C THR A 116 10.67 11.08 -5.19
N VAL A 117 10.06 9.96 -4.79
CA VAL A 117 9.99 9.51 -3.40
C VAL A 117 10.96 8.34 -3.21
N ARG A 118 12.00 8.55 -2.41
CA ARG A 118 13.03 7.52 -2.11
C ARG A 118 13.15 7.16 -0.64
N GLY A 119 12.18 7.60 0.16
CA GLY A 119 12.08 7.29 1.58
C GLY A 119 10.71 6.69 1.87
N GLY A 120 10.36 6.66 3.14
CA GLY A 120 9.01 6.28 3.51
C GLY A 120 7.94 7.24 3.00
N TYR A 121 6.70 6.78 2.97
CA TYR A 121 5.56 7.58 2.55
C TYR A 121 4.42 7.39 3.57
N THR A 122 3.76 8.47 3.96
CA THR A 122 2.62 8.38 4.91
C THR A 122 1.48 7.55 4.34
N ALA A 123 0.81 6.77 5.17
CA ALA A 123 -0.43 6.11 4.76
C ALA A 123 -1.61 7.08 4.58
N HIS A 124 -1.48 8.33 5.07
CA HIS A 124 -2.56 9.31 5.08
C HIS A 124 -2.17 10.62 4.37
N PRO A 125 -1.81 10.58 3.07
CA PRO A 125 -1.60 11.81 2.32
C PRO A 125 -2.91 12.58 2.18
N SER A 126 -2.81 13.90 2.11
CA SER A 126 -3.96 14.80 1.98
C SER A 126 -4.02 15.36 0.57
N GLY A 127 -5.14 15.17 -0.12
CA GLY A 127 -5.38 15.76 -1.44
C GLY A 127 -5.95 17.17 -1.33
N ASP A 128 -5.41 18.12 -2.10
CA ASP A 128 -5.99 19.44 -2.30
C ASP A 128 -7.08 19.36 -3.39
N PRO A 129 -8.36 19.62 -3.07
CA PRO A 129 -9.45 19.54 -4.04
C PRO A 129 -9.44 20.64 -5.10
N GLU A 130 -8.76 21.77 -4.87
CA GLU A 130 -8.71 22.89 -5.82
C GLU A 130 -7.67 22.63 -6.91
N THR A 131 -6.50 22.11 -6.52
CA THR A 131 -5.35 21.90 -7.42
C THR A 131 -5.25 20.45 -7.91
N GLY A 132 -5.78 19.49 -7.15
CA GLY A 132 -5.57 18.06 -7.38
C GLY A 132 -4.21 17.55 -6.88
N GLU A 133 -3.43 18.38 -6.19
CA GLU A 133 -2.13 18.00 -5.61
C GLU A 133 -2.31 17.05 -4.43
N LEU A 134 -1.32 16.17 -4.23
CA LEU A 134 -1.30 15.22 -3.11
C LEU A 134 -0.15 15.57 -2.17
N HIS A 135 -0.48 16.04 -0.97
CA HIS A 135 0.48 16.45 0.04
C HIS A 135 0.80 15.27 0.95
N ALA A 136 2.07 14.91 1.02
CA ALA A 136 2.55 13.78 1.80
C ALA A 136 3.78 14.14 2.62
N VAL A 137 3.93 13.46 3.75
CA VAL A 137 5.14 13.50 4.56
C VAL A 137 5.85 12.16 4.42
N SER A 138 7.16 12.23 4.18
CA SER A 138 8.03 11.07 4.14
C SER A 138 8.74 10.89 5.47
N TYR A 139 8.57 9.73 6.08
CA TYR A 139 9.22 9.35 7.33
C TYR A 139 9.40 7.84 7.40
N HIS A 140 10.36 7.37 8.20
CA HIS A 140 10.59 5.95 8.42
C HIS A 140 11.11 5.73 9.84
N PHE A 141 10.90 4.53 10.37
CA PHE A 141 11.47 4.14 11.65
C PHE A 141 12.94 3.76 11.44
N GLY A 142 13.87 4.54 11.99
CA GLY A 142 15.28 4.11 12.12
C GLY A 142 16.36 4.89 11.37
N TRP A 143 16.33 6.23 11.41
CA TRP A 143 17.56 7.01 11.21
C TRP A 143 17.94 7.81 12.45
N GLU A 144 19.03 7.39 13.11
CA GLU A 144 19.98 8.36 13.64
C GLU A 144 20.66 9.00 12.44
N THR A 145 20.36 10.26 12.14
CA THR A 145 21.21 11.04 11.24
C THR A 145 22.39 11.53 12.08
N PRO A 146 23.65 11.11 11.86
CA PRO A 146 24.74 11.98 12.26
C PRO A 146 24.58 13.23 11.41
N CYS A 147 24.43 14.38 12.05
CA CYS A 147 24.49 15.68 11.38
C CYS A 147 25.77 15.69 10.53
N SER A 148 25.64 15.58 9.21
CA SER A 148 26.77 15.82 8.31
C SER A 148 26.73 17.29 7.94
N THR A 149 27.66 18.03 8.53
CA THR A 149 28.07 19.34 8.05
C THR A 149 29.06 19.08 6.92
N THR A 150 28.68 19.32 5.67
CA THR A 150 29.63 19.64 4.60
C THR A 150 28.94 20.57 3.61
#